data_AF-A0A0Q5USQ3-F1
#
_entry.id   AF-A0A0Q5USQ3-F1
#
_cell.length_a   1.000
_cell.length_b   1.000
_cell.length_c   1.000
_cell.angle_alpha   90.00
_cell.angle_beta   90.00
_cell.angle_gamma   90.00
#
_symmetry.space_group_name_H-M   'P 1'
#
loop_
_entity.id
_entity.type
_entity.pdbx_description
1 polymer ?
#
loop_
_entity_poly.entity_id
_entity_poly.type
_entity_poly.pdbx_seq_one_letter_code
_entity_poly.pdbx_strand_id
1 'polypeptide(L)'
;MRRRASILIACAFASGAIATEASSQRTGSRIGKTAGVGDGRDALRLIADCVVGKRPNLTAQWLDVSPGSTQEGKLLDANNALFSDCMTSDRLVLDGMELKFKRSMLRRPIAASAIRLRLRGKPTPPLPKVTAPWYESHALMVSAGSGVDSNALALQAFGHCVALARWDSSVALLKSQIDSREETAALAQIIPALGPCLPAKETIKVRRDMIRDILAEPAYHLLTAANGQGSTNAHS
;
A
#
# COMPACT_ATOMS: atom_id res chain seq x y z
N MET A 1 -13.01 52.54 -67.47
CA MET A 1 -11.54 52.74 -67.63
C MET A 1 -11.02 53.64 -66.52
N ARG A 2 -10.15 53.14 -65.63
CA ARG A 2 -9.19 53.83 -64.72
C ARG A 2 -8.80 52.82 -63.62
N ARG A 3 -7.76 52.01 -63.88
CA ARG A 3 -6.35 52.12 -63.46
C ARG A 3 -6.10 51.78 -61.97
N ARG A 4 -5.28 50.74 -61.83
CA ARG A 4 -4.74 50.09 -60.63
C ARG A 4 -3.86 51.04 -59.80
N ALA A 5 -3.78 50.78 -58.49
CA ALA A 5 -2.59 51.05 -57.70
C ALA A 5 -2.41 49.91 -56.68
N SER A 6 -1.43 49.05 -56.94
CA SER A 6 -0.98 47.99 -56.06
C SER A 6 0.05 48.57 -55.10
N ILE A 7 -0.16 48.42 -53.78
CA ILE A 7 0.83 48.74 -52.75
C ILE A 7 1.38 47.39 -52.25
N LEU A 8 2.66 47.14 -52.54
CA LEU A 8 3.46 46.05 -52.00
C LEU A 8 3.96 46.46 -50.61
N ILE A 9 3.55 45.75 -49.56
CA ILE A 9 4.12 45.86 -48.22
C ILE A 9 5.16 44.74 -48.09
N ALA A 10 6.43 45.13 -47.96
CA ALA A 10 7.53 44.24 -47.62
C ALA A 10 7.60 44.10 -46.09
N CYS A 11 7.28 42.93 -45.56
CA CYS A 11 7.54 42.58 -44.17
C CYS A 11 8.97 42.01 -44.06
N ALA A 12 9.84 42.73 -43.34
CA ALA A 12 11.16 42.27 -42.94
C ALA A 12 11.01 41.21 -41.83
N PHE A 13 11.52 40.00 -42.07
CA PHE A 13 11.63 38.94 -41.07
C PHE A 13 12.90 39.19 -40.24
N ALA A 14 12.72 39.55 -38.97
CA ALA A 14 13.80 39.54 -37.98
C ALA A 14 14.01 38.10 -37.51
N SER A 15 15.17 37.53 -37.86
CA SER A 15 15.62 36.21 -37.41
C SER A 15 15.96 36.26 -35.92
N GLY A 16 14.99 35.92 -35.07
CA GLY A 16 15.24 35.63 -33.66
C GLY A 16 15.94 34.28 -33.54
N ALA A 17 17.16 34.28 -32.99
CA ALA A 17 17.83 33.05 -32.57
C ALA A 17 17.02 32.40 -31.45
N ILE A 18 16.29 31.33 -31.79
CA ILE A 18 15.65 30.47 -30.79
C ILE A 18 16.78 29.67 -30.15
N ALA A 19 17.18 30.06 -28.94
CA ALA A 19 17.96 29.18 -28.08
C ALA A 19 17.08 27.97 -27.78
N THR A 20 17.28 26.89 -28.51
CA THR A 20 16.76 25.57 -28.14
C THR A 20 17.38 25.23 -26.80
N GLU A 21 16.58 25.25 -25.73
CA GLU A 21 16.95 24.62 -24.47
C GLU A 21 17.37 23.18 -24.79
N ALA A 22 18.67 22.92 -24.64
CA ALA A 22 19.20 21.59 -24.69
C ALA A 22 18.60 20.81 -23.52
N SER A 23 17.52 20.10 -23.77
CA SER A 23 17.11 18.97 -22.95
C SER A 23 18.32 18.05 -22.84
N SER A 24 18.99 18.07 -21.70
CA SER A 24 20.06 17.12 -21.42
C SER A 24 19.44 15.73 -21.47
N GLN A 25 19.58 15.04 -22.60
CA GLN A 25 19.23 13.63 -22.70
C GLN A 25 20.13 12.89 -21.72
N ARG A 26 19.56 12.47 -20.59
CA ARG A 26 20.27 11.61 -19.64
C ARG A 26 20.59 10.30 -20.34
N THR A 27 21.84 10.15 -20.74
CA THR A 27 22.45 8.92 -21.25
C THR A 27 22.74 7.95 -20.10
N GLY A 28 21.70 7.56 -19.36
CA GLY A 28 21.79 6.60 -18.25
C GLY A 28 20.52 5.76 -18.20
N SER A 29 20.67 4.45 -18.40
CA SER A 29 19.63 3.45 -18.65
C SER A 29 18.72 3.15 -17.45
N ARG A 30 18.05 4.15 -16.88
CA ARG A 30 16.93 3.92 -15.95
C ARG A 30 15.67 3.63 -16.75
N ILE A 31 15.49 2.35 -17.10
CA ILE A 31 14.30 1.84 -17.78
C ILE A 31 13.15 1.78 -16.76
N GLY A 32 12.44 2.90 -16.58
CA GLY A 32 11.29 3.03 -15.70
C GLY A 32 10.34 4.11 -16.19
N LYS A 33 9.07 4.04 -15.78
CA LYS A 33 8.08 5.11 -16.05
C LYS A 33 8.43 6.33 -15.18
N THR A 34 8.41 7.52 -15.76
CA THR A 34 8.46 8.77 -14.96
C THR A 34 7.17 8.89 -14.16
N ALA A 35 7.30 9.02 -12.84
CA ALA A 35 6.14 9.17 -11.97
C ALA A 35 5.37 10.48 -12.28
N GLY A 36 4.06 10.42 -12.22
CA GLY A 36 3.17 11.58 -12.15
C GLY A 36 2.47 11.68 -10.79
N VAL A 37 1.71 12.76 -10.58
CA VAL A 37 0.97 13.05 -9.33
C VAL A 37 -0.01 11.92 -8.95
N GLY A 38 -0.50 11.14 -9.92
CA GLY A 38 -1.39 10.00 -9.69
C GLY A 38 -0.70 8.70 -9.24
N ASP A 39 0.63 8.60 -9.36
CA ASP A 39 1.37 7.35 -9.15
C ASP A 39 1.75 7.10 -7.67
N GLY A 40 1.26 7.93 -6.74
CA GLY A 40 1.63 7.85 -5.33
C GLY A 40 1.36 6.48 -4.69
N ARG A 41 0.29 5.78 -5.09
CA ARG A 41 0.02 4.42 -4.59
C ARG A 41 1.02 3.38 -5.11
N ASP A 42 1.40 3.47 -6.37
CA ASP A 42 2.42 2.60 -6.94
C ASP A 42 3.79 2.85 -6.30
N ALA A 43 4.12 4.11 -6.03
CA ALA A 43 5.32 4.46 -5.28
C ALA A 43 5.33 3.83 -3.89
N LEU A 44 4.25 3.98 -3.10
CA LEU A 44 4.14 3.38 -1.77
C LEU A 44 4.22 1.84 -1.82
N ARG A 45 3.65 1.22 -2.85
CA ARG A 45 3.73 -0.24 -3.05
C ARG A 45 5.16 -0.69 -3.36
N LEU A 46 5.88 0.02 -4.23
CA LEU A 46 7.27 -0.30 -4.54
C LEU A 46 8.18 -0.16 -3.32
N ILE A 47 7.96 0.89 -2.51
CA ILE A 47 8.66 1.08 -1.24
C ILE A 47 8.36 -0.08 -0.29
N ALA A 48 7.07 -0.44 -0.14
CA ALA A 48 6.65 -1.53 0.72
C ALA A 48 7.25 -2.88 0.29
N ASP A 49 7.25 -3.20 -0.99
CA ASP A 49 7.88 -4.42 -1.53
C ASP A 49 9.37 -4.48 -1.19
N CYS A 50 10.08 -3.35 -1.33
CA CYS A 50 11.49 -3.26 -0.96
C CYS A 50 11.70 -3.45 0.55
N VAL A 51 10.90 -2.77 1.38
CA VAL A 51 11.01 -2.85 2.85
C VAL A 51 10.77 -4.28 3.32
N VAL A 52 9.70 -4.92 2.87
CA VAL A 52 9.37 -6.29 3.25
C VAL A 52 10.46 -7.27 2.78
N GLY A 53 10.98 -7.10 1.57
CA GLY A 53 12.03 -7.96 1.02
C GLY A 53 13.38 -7.80 1.74
N LYS A 54 13.79 -6.57 2.05
CA LYS A 54 15.09 -6.29 2.67
C LYS A 54 15.08 -6.39 4.19
N ARG A 55 13.93 -6.15 4.84
CA ARG A 55 13.78 -5.98 6.30
C ARG A 55 12.61 -6.80 6.85
N PRO A 56 12.63 -8.14 6.72
CA PRO A 56 11.52 -8.99 7.18
C PRO A 56 11.30 -8.90 8.70
N ASN A 57 12.38 -8.78 9.50
CA ASN A 57 12.26 -8.68 10.96
C ASN A 57 11.61 -7.36 11.40
N LEU A 58 12.02 -6.23 10.80
CA LEU A 58 11.39 -4.93 11.06
C LEU A 58 9.93 -4.94 10.64
N THR A 59 9.61 -5.57 9.50
CA THR A 59 8.23 -5.72 9.04
C THR A 59 7.39 -6.49 10.06
N ALA A 60 7.89 -7.62 10.56
CA ALA A 60 7.18 -8.39 11.58
C ALA A 60 6.98 -7.59 12.87
N GLN A 61 8.02 -6.91 13.37
CA GLN A 61 7.93 -6.06 14.56
C GLN A 61 6.96 -4.90 14.37
N TRP A 62 6.95 -4.27 13.19
CA TRP A 62 6.05 -3.16 12.92
C TRP A 62 4.58 -3.63 12.85
N LEU A 63 4.32 -4.76 12.19
CA LEU A 63 2.96 -5.29 12.15
C LEU A 63 2.49 -5.78 13.54
N ASP A 64 3.41 -6.15 14.44
CA ASP A 64 3.08 -6.55 15.81
C ASP A 64 2.70 -5.37 16.73
N VAL A 65 3.23 -4.17 16.49
CA VAL A 65 2.89 -2.99 17.30
C VAL A 65 1.55 -2.37 16.90
N SER A 66 0.87 -1.78 17.90
CA SER A 66 -0.40 -1.09 17.70
C SER A 66 -0.28 0.10 16.74
N PRO A 67 -1.18 0.23 15.74
CA PRO A 67 -1.14 1.34 14.80
C PRO A 67 -1.43 2.68 15.51
N GLY A 68 -0.64 3.70 15.17
CA GLY A 68 -0.70 5.04 15.75
C GLY A 68 -0.04 5.18 17.13
N SER A 69 0.34 4.08 17.78
CA SER A 69 0.87 4.12 19.15
C SER A 69 2.23 4.83 19.24
N THR A 70 2.57 5.29 20.45
CA THR A 70 3.91 5.83 20.76
C THR A 70 5.02 4.81 20.45
N GLN A 71 4.75 3.51 20.65
CA GLN A 71 5.70 2.45 20.35
C GLN A 71 5.94 2.32 18.84
N GLU A 72 4.89 2.42 18.02
CA GLU A 72 5.04 2.49 16.57
C GLU A 72 5.88 3.70 16.16
N GLY A 73 5.62 4.88 16.72
CA GLY A 73 6.42 6.08 16.47
C GLY A 73 7.90 5.86 16.77
N LYS A 74 8.23 5.36 17.96
CA LYS A 74 9.61 5.05 18.38
C LYS A 74 10.28 4.01 17.47
N LEU A 75 9.56 2.95 17.10
CA LEU A 75 10.08 1.92 16.19
C LEU A 75 10.44 2.54 14.83
N LEU A 76 9.57 3.39 14.29
CA LEU A 76 9.81 4.05 13.00
C LEU A 76 10.93 5.07 13.06
N ASP A 77 11.07 5.82 14.17
CA ASP A 77 12.15 6.79 14.37
C ASP A 77 13.51 6.11 14.45
N ALA A 78 13.61 5.03 15.23
CA ALA A 78 14.83 4.24 15.35
C ALA A 78 15.28 3.61 14.01
N ASN A 79 14.36 3.44 13.06
CA ASN A 79 14.62 2.80 11.77
C ASN A 79 14.49 3.75 10.57
N ASN A 80 14.50 5.07 10.79
CA ASN A 80 14.23 6.04 9.73
C ASN A 80 15.18 5.90 8.52
N ALA A 81 16.48 5.72 8.78
CA ALA A 81 17.50 5.54 7.73
C ALA A 81 17.32 4.25 6.90
N LEU A 82 16.58 3.25 7.40
CA LEU A 82 16.34 2.01 6.65
C LEU A 82 15.27 2.18 5.58
N PHE A 83 14.38 3.17 5.73
CA PHE A 83 13.35 3.46 4.73
C PHE A 83 13.94 4.18 3.52
N SER A 84 14.96 5.03 3.70
CA SER A 84 15.61 5.73 2.59
C SER A 84 16.23 4.78 1.56
N ASP A 85 16.73 3.61 1.97
CA ASP A 85 17.26 2.57 1.08
C ASP A 85 16.21 2.02 0.09
N CYS A 86 14.93 2.20 0.40
CA CYS A 86 13.80 1.72 -0.38
C CYS A 86 13.02 2.84 -1.07
N MET A 87 13.39 4.10 -0.84
CA MET A 87 12.79 5.27 -1.51
C MET A 87 13.38 5.51 -2.90
N THR A 88 14.48 4.84 -3.26
CA THR A 88 15.03 4.82 -4.61
C THR A 88 14.60 3.53 -5.32
N SER A 89 13.84 3.67 -6.41
CA SER A 89 13.41 2.53 -7.23
C SER A 89 13.77 2.75 -8.69
N ASP A 90 14.33 1.72 -9.34
CA ASP A 90 14.60 1.76 -10.78
C ASP A 90 13.32 1.63 -11.62
N ARG A 91 12.21 1.19 -11.00
CA ARG A 91 10.92 1.00 -11.69
C ARG A 91 10.09 2.27 -11.81
N LEU A 92 10.32 3.23 -10.91
CA LEU A 92 9.59 4.48 -10.86
C LEU A 92 10.57 5.63 -10.66
N VAL A 93 10.76 6.41 -11.73
CA VAL A 93 11.71 7.52 -11.72
C VAL A 93 11.02 8.77 -11.16
N LEU A 94 11.48 9.23 -10.00
CA LEU A 94 10.97 10.41 -9.29
C LEU A 94 11.77 11.66 -9.69
N ASP A 95 11.77 12.00 -10.98
CA ASP A 95 12.62 13.08 -11.51
C ASP A 95 12.30 14.45 -10.91
N GLY A 96 13.17 14.92 -10.02
CA GLY A 96 12.98 16.19 -9.31
C GLY A 96 11.81 16.20 -8.33
N MET A 97 11.19 15.04 -8.06
CA MET A 97 10.03 14.92 -7.19
C MET A 97 10.42 14.38 -5.82
N GLU A 98 10.10 15.14 -4.78
CA GLU A 98 10.24 14.70 -3.40
C GLU A 98 8.95 14.00 -2.94
N LEU A 99 9.04 12.72 -2.56
CA LEU A 99 7.91 12.01 -1.96
C LEU A 99 7.77 12.39 -0.49
N LYS A 100 6.78 13.24 -0.19
CA LYS A 100 6.38 13.55 1.19
C LYS A 100 5.17 12.70 1.58
N PHE A 101 5.35 11.78 2.51
CA PHE A 101 4.25 11.02 3.11
C PHE A 101 4.53 10.78 4.60
N LYS A 102 3.47 10.60 5.38
CA LYS A 102 3.61 10.14 6.77
C LYS A 102 4.00 8.66 6.74
N ARG A 103 5.02 8.24 7.49
CA ARG A 103 5.46 6.83 7.56
C ARG A 103 4.32 5.86 7.91
N SER A 104 3.36 6.28 8.73
CA SER A 104 2.14 5.50 9.03
C SER A 104 1.31 5.15 7.78
N MET A 105 1.41 5.92 6.68
CA MET A 105 0.76 5.59 5.42
C MET A 105 1.33 4.33 4.75
N LEU A 106 2.57 3.91 5.10
CA LEU A 106 3.19 2.71 4.55
C LEU A 106 2.71 1.42 5.23
N ARG A 107 2.08 1.48 6.42
CA ARG A 107 1.69 0.27 7.15
C ARG A 107 0.82 -0.67 6.31
N ARG A 108 -0.23 -0.13 5.69
CA ARG A 108 -1.15 -0.89 4.83
C ARG A 108 -0.45 -1.50 3.59
N PRO A 109 0.28 -0.72 2.78
CA PRO A 109 1.13 -1.27 1.70
C PRO A 109 2.12 -2.34 2.18
N ILE A 110 2.74 -2.17 3.35
CA ILE A 110 3.67 -3.14 3.95
C ILE A 110 2.94 -4.43 4.31
N ALA A 111 1.79 -4.35 4.98
CA ALA A 111 0.98 -5.52 5.28
C ALA A 111 0.57 -6.25 4.00
N ALA A 112 0.10 -5.52 2.97
CA ALA A 112 -0.28 -6.08 1.67
C ALA A 112 0.90 -6.77 0.98
N SER A 113 2.10 -6.21 1.09
CA SER A 113 3.31 -6.79 0.52
C SER A 113 3.77 -8.02 1.31
N ALA A 114 3.73 -7.97 2.63
CA ALA A 114 4.09 -9.08 3.53
C ALA A 114 3.21 -10.31 3.32
N ILE A 115 1.89 -10.12 3.30
CA ILE A 115 0.95 -11.23 3.09
C ILE A 115 1.06 -11.80 1.67
N ARG A 116 1.24 -10.95 0.65
CA ARG A 116 1.44 -11.39 -0.73
C ARG A 116 2.70 -12.23 -0.88
N LEU A 117 3.84 -11.80 -0.31
CA LEU A 117 5.08 -12.60 -0.32
C LEU A 117 4.89 -13.93 0.41
N ARG A 118 4.17 -13.93 1.54
CA ARG A 118 3.88 -15.15 2.31
C ARG A 118 3.06 -16.17 1.52
N LEU A 119 2.11 -15.70 0.70
CA LEU A 119 1.19 -16.52 -0.09
C LEU A 119 1.72 -16.86 -1.50
N ARG A 120 2.75 -16.17 -1.99
CA ARG A 120 3.25 -16.31 -3.36
C ARG A 120 3.67 -17.76 -3.66
N GLY A 121 3.11 -18.31 -4.74
CA GLY A 121 3.43 -19.67 -5.20
C GLY A 121 2.87 -20.80 -4.32
N LYS A 122 2.07 -20.47 -3.30
CA LYS A 122 1.51 -21.46 -2.37
C LYS A 122 0.03 -21.73 -2.66
N PRO A 123 -0.47 -22.94 -2.36
CA PRO A 123 -1.91 -23.20 -2.34
C PRO A 123 -2.60 -22.26 -1.35
N THR A 124 -3.92 -22.09 -1.51
CA THR A 124 -4.73 -21.35 -0.53
C THR A 124 -4.67 -22.10 0.81
N PRO A 125 -4.17 -21.47 1.88
CA PRO A 125 -4.17 -22.10 3.20
C PRO A 125 -5.62 -22.19 3.71
N PRO A 126 -5.96 -23.23 4.49
CA PRO A 126 -7.24 -23.29 5.17
C PRO A 126 -7.36 -22.15 6.18
N LEU A 127 -8.60 -21.83 6.59
CA LEU A 127 -8.83 -20.87 7.67
C LEU A 127 -8.10 -21.36 8.94
N PRO A 128 -7.28 -20.52 9.60
CA PRO A 128 -6.64 -20.86 10.87
C PRO A 128 -7.63 -21.26 11.97
N LYS A 129 -7.23 -22.19 12.83
CA LYS A 129 -8.02 -22.56 14.03
C LYS A 129 -8.05 -21.43 15.08
N VAL A 130 -6.96 -20.66 15.18
CA VAL A 130 -6.89 -19.47 16.02
C VAL A 130 -7.41 -18.30 15.23
N THR A 131 -8.61 -17.85 15.60
CA THR A 131 -9.30 -16.74 14.93
C THR A 131 -9.49 -15.55 15.85
N ALA A 132 -8.87 -15.55 17.04
CA ALA A 132 -8.94 -14.40 17.94
C ALA A 132 -8.34 -13.16 17.27
N PRO A 133 -8.95 -11.97 17.43
CA PRO A 133 -8.43 -10.75 16.85
C PRO A 133 -7.12 -10.34 17.50
N TRP A 134 -6.05 -10.23 16.71
CA TRP A 134 -4.71 -9.89 17.19
C TRP A 134 -4.65 -8.53 17.92
N TYR A 135 -5.56 -7.63 17.57
CA TYR A 135 -5.66 -6.28 18.13
C TYR A 135 -6.47 -6.22 19.43
N GLU A 136 -7.00 -7.34 19.95
CA GLU A 136 -7.85 -7.32 21.15
C GLU A 136 -7.09 -6.82 22.38
N SER A 137 -5.88 -7.34 22.61
CA SER A 137 -4.98 -6.86 23.66
C SER A 137 -4.61 -5.37 23.48
N HIS A 138 -4.58 -4.91 22.24
CA HIS A 138 -4.26 -3.53 21.86
C HIS A 138 -5.46 -2.58 22.00
N ALA A 139 -6.69 -3.07 21.81
CA ALA A 139 -7.91 -2.30 21.97
C ALA A 139 -8.08 -1.82 23.43
N LEU A 140 -7.66 -2.63 24.40
CA LEU A 140 -7.60 -2.25 25.83
C LEU A 140 -6.68 -1.04 26.07
N MET A 141 -5.67 -0.83 25.22
CA MET A 141 -4.78 0.33 25.32
C MET A 141 -5.44 1.62 24.83
N VAL A 142 -6.47 1.55 23.97
CA VAL A 142 -7.24 2.74 23.54
C VAL A 142 -7.96 3.36 24.72
N SER A 143 -8.65 2.53 25.52
CA SER A 143 -9.31 2.97 26.76
C SER A 143 -8.33 3.56 27.79
N ALA A 144 -7.05 3.22 27.69
CA ALA A 144 -6.00 3.73 28.56
C ALA A 144 -5.33 5.04 28.06
N GLY A 145 -5.81 5.65 26.96
CA GLY A 145 -5.29 6.94 26.46
C GLY A 145 -3.91 6.88 25.81
N SER A 146 -3.48 5.70 25.35
CA SER A 146 -2.11 5.44 24.86
C SER A 146 -1.76 6.01 23.47
N GLY A 147 -2.64 6.80 22.87
CA GLY A 147 -2.43 7.43 21.55
C GLY A 147 -2.63 6.49 20.36
N VAL A 148 -3.23 5.31 20.54
CA VAL A 148 -3.57 4.38 19.46
C VAL A 148 -4.60 4.99 18.50
N ASP A 149 -4.43 4.77 17.20
CA ASP A 149 -5.35 5.26 16.17
C ASP A 149 -6.63 4.42 16.15
N SER A 150 -7.72 4.98 16.67
CA SER A 150 -9.02 4.33 16.73
C SER A 150 -9.59 3.97 15.36
N ASN A 151 -9.33 4.78 14.33
CA ASN A 151 -9.76 4.47 12.96
C ASN A 151 -8.97 3.31 12.39
N ALA A 152 -7.67 3.25 12.67
CA ALA A 152 -6.85 2.11 12.24
C ALA A 152 -7.32 0.81 12.89
N LEU A 153 -7.66 0.83 14.18
CA LEU A 153 -8.23 -0.33 14.87
C LEU A 153 -9.62 -0.71 14.36
N ALA A 154 -10.50 0.26 14.07
CA ALA A 154 -11.79 -0.02 13.46
C ALA A 154 -11.62 -0.71 12.10
N LEU A 155 -10.64 -0.28 11.29
CA LEU A 155 -10.29 -0.95 10.03
C LEU A 155 -9.71 -2.35 10.23
N GLN A 156 -8.91 -2.58 11.28
CA GLN A 156 -8.45 -3.94 11.63
C GLN A 156 -9.62 -4.84 12.00
N ALA A 157 -10.57 -4.34 12.79
CA ALA A 157 -11.73 -5.12 13.20
C ALA A 157 -12.65 -5.45 12.03
N PHE A 158 -12.94 -4.46 11.20
CA PHE A 158 -13.68 -4.63 9.97
C PHE A 158 -13.01 -5.65 9.04
N GLY A 159 -11.72 -5.48 8.76
CA GLY A 159 -10.96 -6.39 7.89
C GLY A 159 -10.86 -7.81 8.45
N HIS A 160 -10.71 -7.97 9.77
CA HIS A 160 -10.69 -9.26 10.44
C HIS A 160 -12.03 -10.00 10.28
N CYS A 161 -13.15 -9.34 10.56
CA CYS A 161 -14.49 -9.91 10.36
C CYS A 161 -14.69 -10.39 8.92
N VAL A 162 -14.35 -9.54 7.94
CA VAL A 162 -14.52 -9.89 6.51
C VAL A 162 -13.61 -11.06 6.12
N ALA A 163 -12.36 -11.07 6.60
CA ALA A 163 -11.43 -12.17 6.34
C ALA A 163 -11.94 -13.50 6.89
N LEU A 164 -12.56 -13.53 8.09
CA LEU A 164 -13.17 -14.73 8.64
C LEU A 164 -14.41 -15.17 7.84
N ALA A 165 -15.29 -14.23 7.48
CA ALA A 165 -16.52 -14.52 6.76
C ALA A 165 -16.29 -15.03 5.32
N ARG A 166 -15.19 -14.59 4.69
CA ARG A 166 -14.84 -14.87 3.29
C ARG A 166 -13.36 -15.20 3.13
N TRP A 167 -12.87 -16.16 3.92
CA TRP A 167 -11.44 -16.51 3.95
C TRP A 167 -10.84 -16.84 2.59
N ASP A 168 -11.42 -17.80 1.88
CA ASP A 168 -10.88 -18.25 0.58
C ASP A 168 -10.84 -17.12 -0.45
N SER A 169 -11.89 -16.29 -0.48
CA SER A 169 -11.95 -15.13 -1.38
C SER A 169 -11.00 -14.01 -0.94
N SER A 170 -10.80 -13.82 0.36
CA SER A 170 -9.83 -12.86 0.89
C SER A 170 -8.41 -13.25 0.53
N VAL A 171 -8.05 -14.53 0.69
CA VAL A 171 -6.75 -15.05 0.24
C VAL A 171 -6.60 -14.94 -1.28
N ALA A 172 -7.65 -15.28 -2.05
CA ALA A 172 -7.64 -15.17 -3.49
C ALA A 172 -7.39 -13.71 -3.94
N LEU A 173 -8.06 -12.74 -3.30
CA LEU A 173 -7.80 -11.32 -3.52
C LEU A 173 -6.34 -10.97 -3.23
N LEU A 174 -5.81 -11.35 -2.06
CA LEU A 174 -4.43 -11.02 -1.66
C LEU A 174 -3.37 -11.67 -2.56
N LYS A 175 -3.69 -12.80 -3.22
CA LYS A 175 -2.82 -13.47 -4.21
C LYS A 175 -2.94 -12.89 -5.62
N SER A 176 -4.10 -12.35 -5.98
CA SER A 176 -4.37 -11.85 -7.33
C SER A 176 -3.49 -10.65 -7.70
N GLN A 177 -3.28 -10.45 -9.00
CA GLN A 177 -2.72 -9.22 -9.52
C GLN A 177 -3.75 -8.09 -9.45
N ILE A 178 -3.29 -6.85 -9.29
CA ILE A 178 -4.17 -5.68 -9.32
C ILE A 178 -4.76 -5.55 -10.73
N ASP A 179 -6.04 -5.19 -10.80
CA ASP A 179 -6.85 -5.04 -12.02
C ASP A 179 -7.03 -6.34 -12.82
N SER A 180 -6.79 -7.50 -12.19
CA SER A 180 -6.96 -8.80 -12.83
C SER A 180 -8.38 -9.33 -12.77
N ARG A 181 -8.68 -10.35 -13.60
CA ARG A 181 -9.97 -11.05 -13.55
C ARG A 181 -10.16 -11.79 -12.22
N GLU A 182 -9.08 -12.34 -11.68
CA GLU A 182 -9.04 -13.04 -10.40
C GLU A 182 -9.35 -12.08 -9.24
N GLU A 183 -8.80 -10.85 -9.27
CA GLU A 183 -9.15 -9.80 -8.31
C GLU A 183 -10.65 -9.49 -8.39
N THR A 184 -11.18 -9.34 -9.59
CA THR A 184 -12.61 -9.05 -9.80
C THR A 184 -13.50 -10.17 -9.27
N ALA A 185 -13.15 -11.43 -9.55
CA ALA A 185 -13.90 -12.58 -9.05
C ALA A 185 -13.86 -12.67 -7.52
N ALA A 186 -12.69 -12.46 -6.90
CA ALA A 186 -12.56 -12.48 -5.45
C ALA A 186 -13.38 -11.35 -4.78
N LEU A 187 -13.34 -10.15 -5.34
CA LEU A 187 -14.09 -9.00 -4.81
C LEU A 187 -15.60 -9.21 -4.89
N ALA A 188 -16.11 -9.84 -5.95
CA ALA A 188 -17.54 -10.16 -6.08
C ALA A 188 -18.04 -11.06 -4.94
N GLN A 189 -17.17 -11.94 -4.40
CA GLN A 189 -17.50 -12.82 -3.27
C GLN A 189 -17.33 -12.12 -1.91
N ILE A 190 -16.44 -11.13 -1.82
CA ILE A 190 -16.17 -10.36 -0.60
C ILE A 190 -17.24 -9.30 -0.34
N ILE A 191 -17.68 -8.58 -1.37
CA ILE A 191 -18.59 -7.43 -1.24
C ILE A 191 -19.84 -7.72 -0.39
N PRO A 192 -20.54 -8.87 -0.54
CA PRO A 192 -21.70 -9.18 0.29
C PRO A 192 -21.39 -9.30 1.80
N ALA A 193 -20.14 -9.58 2.18
CA ALA A 193 -19.73 -9.70 3.58
C ALA A 193 -19.35 -8.38 4.23
N LEU A 194 -19.21 -7.28 3.47
CA LEU A 194 -18.82 -5.98 4.04
C LEU A 194 -19.90 -5.44 4.99
N GLY A 195 -21.17 -5.46 4.57
CA GLY A 195 -22.28 -4.91 5.35
C GLY A 195 -22.42 -5.52 6.75
N PRO A 196 -22.52 -6.86 6.88
CA PRO A 196 -22.59 -7.55 8.17
C PRO A 196 -21.39 -7.32 9.09
N CYS A 197 -20.23 -6.95 8.54
CA CYS A 197 -19.01 -6.68 9.30
C CYS A 197 -18.84 -5.22 9.72
N LEU A 198 -19.72 -4.31 9.30
CA LEU A 198 -19.67 -2.93 9.73
C LEU A 198 -20.17 -2.79 11.19
N PRO A 199 -19.44 -2.06 12.05
CA PRO A 199 -19.94 -1.73 13.38
C PRO A 199 -21.26 -0.94 13.31
N ALA A 200 -22.15 -1.19 14.27
CA ALA A 200 -23.43 -0.47 14.34
C ALA A 200 -23.19 1.04 14.44
N LYS A 201 -23.91 1.82 13.61
CA LYS A 201 -23.84 3.30 13.51
C LYS A 201 -22.56 3.87 12.89
N GLU A 202 -21.68 3.06 12.31
CA GLU A 202 -20.53 3.56 11.56
C GLU A 202 -20.80 3.59 10.04
N THR A 203 -20.23 4.59 9.36
CA THR A 203 -20.19 4.65 7.91
C THR A 203 -18.74 4.64 7.45
N ILE A 204 -18.27 3.50 6.96
CA ILE A 204 -16.95 3.38 6.36
C ILE A 204 -17.09 3.49 4.84
N LYS A 205 -16.49 4.53 4.25
CA LYS A 205 -16.39 4.64 2.80
C LYS A 205 -15.32 3.67 2.30
N VAL A 206 -15.73 2.44 1.98
CA VAL A 206 -14.85 1.42 1.40
C VAL A 206 -14.91 1.53 -0.12
N ARG A 207 -13.78 1.92 -0.72
CA ARG A 207 -13.60 1.79 -2.17
C ARG A 207 -13.05 0.41 -2.50
N ARG A 208 -13.33 -0.07 -3.71
CA ARG A 208 -12.93 -1.39 -4.19
C ARG A 208 -11.43 -1.62 -4.08
N ASP A 209 -10.64 -0.61 -4.44
CA ASP A 209 -9.17 -0.61 -4.35
C ASP A 209 -8.63 -0.70 -2.92
N MET A 210 -9.41 -0.26 -1.92
CA MET A 210 -9.02 -0.29 -0.51
C MET A 210 -9.26 -1.65 0.16
N ILE A 211 -10.12 -2.51 -0.40
CA ILE A 211 -10.48 -3.79 0.24
C ILE A 211 -9.24 -4.67 0.43
N ARG A 212 -8.34 -4.71 -0.55
CA ARG A 212 -7.08 -5.45 -0.47
C ARG A 212 -6.24 -4.97 0.72
N ASP A 213 -6.05 -3.66 0.84
CA ASP A 213 -5.25 -3.06 1.90
C ASP A 213 -5.86 -3.25 3.29
N ILE A 214 -7.20 -3.23 3.38
CA ILE A 214 -7.95 -3.46 4.62
C ILE A 214 -7.81 -4.92 5.08
N LEU A 215 -7.84 -5.88 4.15
CA LEU A 215 -7.76 -7.30 4.48
C LEU A 215 -6.34 -7.80 4.74
N ALA A 216 -5.34 -7.08 4.23
CA ALA A 216 -3.96 -7.56 4.22
C ALA A 216 -3.39 -7.83 5.62
N GLU A 217 -3.52 -6.86 6.53
CA GLU A 217 -2.96 -6.98 7.88
C GLU A 217 -3.72 -7.99 8.75
N PRO A 218 -5.07 -7.96 8.82
CA PRO A 218 -5.81 -9.01 9.52
C PRO A 218 -5.50 -10.43 9.01
N ALA A 219 -5.43 -10.62 7.69
CA ALA A 219 -5.08 -11.91 7.11
C ALA A 219 -3.63 -12.33 7.41
N TYR A 220 -2.70 -11.37 7.45
CA TYR A 220 -1.33 -11.61 7.89
C TYR A 220 -1.31 -12.16 9.33
N HIS A 221 -2.01 -11.52 10.26
CA HIS A 221 -2.06 -11.96 11.66
C HIS A 221 -2.76 -13.31 11.85
N LEU A 222 -3.85 -13.56 11.13
CA LEU A 222 -4.50 -14.88 11.14
C LEU A 222 -3.51 -15.99 10.74
N LEU A 223 -2.70 -15.76 9.70
CA LEU A 223 -1.71 -16.74 9.27
C LEU A 223 -0.49 -16.85 10.19
N THR A 224 -0.09 -15.80 10.90
CA THR A 224 1.06 -15.86 11.82
C THR A 224 0.68 -16.51 13.14
N ALA A 225 -0.51 -16.23 13.68
CA ALA A 225 -1.03 -16.88 14.88
C ALA A 225 -1.11 -18.41 14.73
N ALA A 226 -1.51 -18.89 13.54
CA ALA A 226 -1.53 -20.31 13.21
C ALA A 226 -0.16 -20.99 13.32
N ASN A 227 0.92 -20.27 13.00
CA ASN A 227 2.27 -20.82 13.00
C ASN A 227 2.93 -20.82 14.38
N GLY A 228 2.57 -19.87 15.25
CA GLY A 228 3.11 -19.80 16.61
C GLY A 228 2.70 -20.98 17.48
N GLN A 229 1.52 -21.57 17.24
CA GLN A 229 1.03 -22.73 18.00
C GLN A 229 1.62 -24.07 17.56
N GLY A 230 2.37 -24.13 16.46
CA GLY A 230 3.08 -25.34 16.04
C GLY A 230 4.37 -25.61 16.83
N SER A 231 4.84 -24.66 17.64
CA SER A 231 6.14 -24.74 18.33
C SER A 231 6.06 -25.07 19.82
N THR A 232 4.86 -25.14 20.42
CA THR A 232 4.70 -25.36 21.87
C THR A 232 4.42 -26.80 22.28
N ASN A 233 4.34 -27.75 21.33
CA ASN A 233 4.08 -29.18 21.61
C ASN A 233 5.30 -30.07 21.34
N ALA A 234 6.50 -29.64 21.72
CA ALA A 234 7.73 -30.45 21.56
C ALA A 234 8.44 -30.82 22.87
N HIS A 235 7.96 -30.37 24.04
CA HIS A 235 8.47 -30.80 25.34
C HIS A 235 7.31 -31.25 26.23
N SER A 236 7.04 -32.55 26.18
CA SER A 236 6.40 -33.32 27.25
C SER A 236 7.37 -34.42 27.64
#